data_AF-A0A9J6QAA3-F1
#
_entry.id   AF-A0A9J6QAA3-F1
#
_cell.length_a   1.000
_cell.length_b   1.000
_cell.length_c   1.000
_cell.angle_alpha   90.00
_cell.angle_beta   90.00
_cell.angle_gamma   90.00
#
_symmetry.space_group_name_H-M   'P 1'
#
loop_
_entity.id
_entity.type
_entity.pdbx_description
1 polymer ?
#
loop_
_entity_poly.entity_id
_entity_poly.type
_entity_poly.pdbx_seq_one_letter_code
_entity_poly.pdbx_strand_id
1 'polypeptide(L)'
;MDSKLRACDLTKLRVRDVAHGEQVSSRAIVMQQKTQRPVQFEITEQTRAALAAWIHQVQLRGEDYLFPSRLHNSDHLSTRQYARIVKGWVKAIGLDPAMYGTHTMRRTKASLIYRRTKNLRAVQLL
;
A
#
# COMPACT_ATOMS: atom_id res chain seq x y z
N MET A 1 7.39 0.50 0.25
CA MET A 1 5.93 0.75 0.06
C MET A 1 5.72 1.46 -1.25
N ASP A 2 5.05 0.79 -2.19
CA ASP A 2 5.04 1.22 -3.58
C ASP A 2 4.02 2.31 -3.94
N SER A 3 2.92 2.39 -3.22
CA SER A 3 1.78 3.19 -3.68
C SER A 3 1.76 4.63 -3.15
N LYS A 4 2.63 4.98 -2.19
CA LYS A 4 2.62 6.26 -1.45
C LYS A 4 1.23 6.65 -0.88
N LEU A 5 0.28 5.71 -0.83
CA LEU A 5 -1.07 5.96 -0.40
C LEU A 5 -1.12 6.29 1.09
N ARG A 6 -2.12 7.07 1.51
CA ARG A 6 -2.44 7.19 2.94
C ARG A 6 -2.98 5.86 3.41
N ALA A 7 -2.87 5.60 4.72
CA ALA A 7 -3.42 4.38 5.32
C ALA A 7 -4.90 4.19 4.97
N CYS A 8 -5.71 5.26 4.99
CA CYS A 8 -7.14 5.19 4.66
C CYS A 8 -7.42 4.82 3.20
N ASP A 9 -6.54 5.18 2.27
CA ASP A 9 -6.67 4.82 0.86
C ASP A 9 -6.16 3.38 0.66
N LEU A 10 -5.02 3.04 1.26
CA LEU A 10 -4.40 1.71 1.17
C LEU A 10 -5.31 0.60 1.71
N THR A 11 -5.91 0.79 2.89
CA THR A 11 -6.73 -0.25 3.53
C THR A 11 -8.04 -0.51 2.80
N LYS A 12 -8.47 0.39 1.92
CA LYS A 12 -9.71 0.30 1.16
C LYS A 12 -9.50 -0.14 -0.30
N LEU A 13 -8.26 -0.46 -0.69
CA LEU A 13 -8.00 -1.04 -2.00
C LEU A 13 -8.77 -2.34 -2.18
N ARG A 14 -9.36 -2.51 -3.36
CA ARG A 14 -9.94 -3.76 -3.83
C ARG A 14 -9.01 -4.45 -4.81
N VAL A 15 -9.24 -5.73 -5.03
CA VAL A 15 -8.45 -6.52 -5.99
C VAL A 15 -8.52 -5.90 -7.39
N ARG A 16 -9.70 -5.47 -7.84
CA ARG A 16 -9.89 -4.80 -9.14
C ARG A 16 -9.08 -3.51 -9.32
N ASP A 17 -8.67 -2.86 -8.22
CA ASP A 17 -7.90 -1.61 -8.30
C ASP A 17 -6.44 -1.89 -8.72
N VAL A 18 -5.98 -3.14 -8.56
CA VAL A 18 -4.57 -3.53 -8.78
C VAL A 18 -4.39 -4.74 -9.71
N ALA A 19 -5.46 -5.48 -10.00
CA ALA A 19 -5.41 -6.71 -10.80
C ALA A 19 -6.57 -6.76 -11.80
N HIS A 20 -6.33 -7.42 -12.94
CA HIS A 20 -7.32 -7.73 -13.94
C HIS A 20 -7.28 -9.23 -14.25
N GLY A 21 -8.38 -9.94 -13.98
CA GLY A 21 -8.37 -11.40 -13.97
C GLY A 21 -7.38 -11.93 -12.93
N GLU A 22 -6.49 -12.82 -13.35
CA GLU A 22 -5.47 -13.44 -12.48
C GLU A 22 -4.15 -12.64 -12.42
N GLN A 23 -4.01 -11.58 -13.22
CA GLN A 23 -2.76 -10.83 -13.31
C GLN A 23 -2.80 -9.53 -12.53
N VAL A 24 -1.80 -9.32 -11.67
CA VAL A 24 -1.58 -8.05 -10.98
C VAL A 24 -0.90 -7.08 -11.94
N SER A 25 -1.52 -5.91 -12.14
CA SER A 25 -1.04 -4.87 -13.04
C SER A 25 0.30 -4.29 -12.59
N SER A 26 1.12 -3.83 -13.54
CA SER A 26 2.37 -3.12 -13.24
C SER A 26 2.15 -1.70 -12.72
N ARG A 27 0.97 -1.13 -13.00
CA ARG A 27 0.52 0.19 -12.55
C ARG A 27 -0.93 0.11 -12.10
N ALA A 28 -1.27 0.92 -11.11
CA ALA A 28 -2.63 1.09 -10.61
C ALA A 28 -2.98 2.57 -10.48
N ILE A 29 -4.26 2.89 -10.66
CA ILE A 29 -4.80 4.24 -10.48
C ILE A 29 -5.87 4.17 -9.40
N VAL A 30 -5.74 4.98 -8.36
CA VAL A 30 -6.66 4.96 -7.21
C VAL A 30 -7.12 6.38 -6.91
N MET A 31 -8.41 6.54 -6.63
CA MET A 31 -8.99 7.80 -6.20
C MET A 31 -8.64 8.08 -4.73
N GLN A 32 -7.89 9.13 -4.43
CA GLN A 32 -7.58 9.50 -3.05
C GLN A 32 -8.81 10.10 -2.36
N GLN A 33 -9.18 9.60 -1.17
CA GLN A 33 -10.39 10.03 -0.47
C GLN A 33 -10.36 11.51 -0.04
N LYS A 34 -9.22 12.00 0.45
CA LYS A 34 -9.14 13.37 0.99
C LYS A 34 -9.14 14.44 -0.11
N THR A 35 -8.47 14.15 -1.21
CA THR A 35 -8.19 15.13 -2.27
C THR A 35 -9.08 14.93 -3.49
N GLN A 36 -9.76 13.78 -3.61
CA GLN A 36 -10.55 13.40 -4.77
C GLN A 36 -9.75 13.52 -6.08
N ARG A 37 -8.44 13.23 -6.00
CA ARG A 37 -7.52 13.25 -7.15
C ARG A 37 -7.01 11.84 -7.45
N PRO A 38 -7.00 11.43 -8.73
CA PRO A 38 -6.50 10.12 -9.09
C PRO A 38 -5.00 10.12 -8.88
N VAL A 39 -4.49 9.09 -8.23
CA VAL A 39 -3.05 8.87 -8.09
C VAL A 39 -2.68 7.59 -8.80
N GLN A 40 -1.72 7.70 -9.72
CA GLN A 40 -1.12 6.56 -10.38
C GLN A 40 0.16 6.16 -9.65
N PHE A 41 0.36 4.86 -9.46
CA PHE A 41 1.61 4.34 -8.89
C PHE A 41 2.04 3.05 -9.58
N GLU A 42 3.35 2.82 -9.57
CA GLU A 42 3.95 1.58 -10.05
C GLU A 42 3.99 0.53 -8.94
N ILE A 43 3.61 -0.69 -9.29
CA ILE A 43 3.69 -1.88 -8.43
C ILE A 43 4.94 -2.64 -8.86
N THR A 44 5.93 -2.80 -7.97
CA THR A 44 7.16 -3.52 -8.32
C THR A 44 6.88 -4.99 -8.61
N GLU A 45 7.77 -5.66 -9.35
CA GLU A 45 7.64 -7.10 -9.64
C GLU A 45 7.52 -7.93 -8.35
N GLN A 46 8.34 -7.62 -7.35
CA GLN A 46 8.26 -8.28 -6.04
C GLN A 46 6.89 -8.09 -5.37
N THR A 47 6.34 -6.87 -5.41
CA THR A 47 4.99 -6.60 -4.88
C THR A 47 3.92 -7.32 -5.68
N ARG A 48 4.03 -7.39 -7.02
CA ARG A 48 3.08 -8.12 -7.87
C ARG A 48 3.04 -9.60 -7.52
N ALA A 49 4.20 -10.25 -7.42
CA ALA A 49 4.30 -11.66 -7.04
C ALA A 49 3.69 -11.92 -5.64
N ALA A 50 3.98 -11.05 -4.68
CA ALA A 50 3.41 -11.15 -3.33
C ALA A 50 1.87 -10.96 -3.32
N LEU A 51 1.36 -9.99 -4.10
CA LEU A 51 -0.08 -9.75 -4.23
C LEU A 51 -0.79 -10.91 -4.92
N ALA A 52 -0.22 -11.47 -5.98
CA ALA A 52 -0.79 -12.63 -6.68
C ALA A 52 -0.88 -13.85 -5.76
N ALA A 53 0.20 -14.17 -5.04
CA ALA A 53 0.22 -15.25 -4.06
C ALA A 53 -0.82 -15.04 -2.95
N TRP A 54 -0.96 -13.81 -2.46
CA TRP A 54 -1.95 -13.47 -1.44
C TRP A 54 -3.39 -13.60 -1.93
N ILE A 55 -3.71 -13.04 -3.10
CA ILE A 55 -5.04 -13.11 -3.72
C ILE A 55 -5.44 -14.57 -3.91
N HIS A 56 -4.52 -15.40 -4.42
CA HIS A 56 -4.75 -16.83 -4.60
C HIS A 56 -4.90 -17.57 -3.26
N GLN A 57 -4.06 -17.28 -2.25
CA GLN A 57 -4.13 -17.96 -0.96
C GLN A 57 -5.45 -17.69 -0.23
N VAL A 58 -5.96 -16.45 -0.30
CA VAL A 58 -7.20 -16.04 0.40
C VAL A 58 -8.44 -16.17 -0.49
N GLN A 59 -8.26 -16.53 -1.77
CA GLN A 59 -9.34 -16.67 -2.76
C GLN A 59 -10.16 -15.38 -2.90
N LEU A 60 -9.47 -14.24 -2.99
CA LEU A 60 -10.13 -12.93 -3.14
C LEU A 60 -10.63 -12.73 -4.57
N ARG A 61 -11.84 -12.19 -4.70
CA ARG A 61 -12.45 -11.78 -5.98
C ARG A 61 -12.22 -10.30 -6.23
N GLY A 62 -12.49 -9.84 -7.46
CA GLY A 62 -12.28 -8.45 -7.89
C GLY A 62 -12.91 -7.39 -6.97
N GLU A 63 -14.08 -7.68 -6.41
CA GLU A 63 -14.82 -6.78 -5.51
C GLU A 63 -14.36 -6.80 -4.06
N ASP A 64 -13.60 -7.82 -3.67
CA ASP A 64 -13.16 -8.00 -2.31
C ASP A 64 -12.02 -7.01 -1.98
N TYR A 65 -11.96 -6.61 -0.71
CA TYR A 65 -10.86 -5.78 -0.23
C TYR A 65 -9.55 -6.57 -0.28
N LEU A 66 -8.49 -5.92 -0.77
CA LEU A 66 -7.16 -6.51 -0.88
C LEU A 66 -6.58 -6.87 0.50
N PHE A 67 -6.99 -6.13 1.53
CA PHE A 67 -6.61 -6.38 2.93
C PHE A 67 -7.88 -6.60 3.77
N PRO A 68 -8.48 -7.80 3.74
CA PRO A 68 -9.66 -8.12 4.53
C PRO A 68 -9.35 -8.07 6.03
N SER A 69 -10.36 -7.79 6.83
CA SER A 69 -10.25 -7.92 8.29
C SER A 69 -10.26 -9.40 8.69
N ARG A 70 -9.64 -9.70 9.84
CA ARG A 70 -9.80 -11.02 10.51
C ARG A 70 -11.01 -11.05 11.45
N LEU A 71 -11.63 -9.91 11.71
CA LEU A 71 -12.78 -9.77 12.59
C LEU A 71 -14.07 -9.74 11.76
N HIS A 72 -15.07 -10.54 12.13
CA HIS A 72 -16.34 -10.68 11.38
C HIS A 72 -17.12 -9.37 11.21
N ASN A 73 -16.95 -8.38 12.09
CA ASN A 73 -17.72 -7.13 12.06
C ASN A 73 -17.06 -6.01 11.24
N SER A 74 -16.04 -6.30 10.44
CA SER A 74 -15.37 -5.29 9.62
C SER A 74 -14.93 -5.88 8.30
N ASP A 75 -15.20 -5.18 7.20
CA ASP A 75 -14.94 -5.71 5.86
C ASP A 75 -13.44 -5.71 5.50
N HIS A 76 -12.67 -4.78 6.07
CA HIS A 76 -11.27 -4.59 5.73
C HIS A 76 -10.42 -4.16 6.92
N LEU A 77 -9.09 -4.27 6.77
CA LEU A 77 -8.12 -3.84 7.76
C LEU A 77 -8.37 -2.38 8.17
N SER A 78 -8.48 -2.10 9.46
CA SER A 78 -8.60 -0.71 9.93
C SER A 78 -7.26 0.01 9.83
N THR A 79 -7.28 1.33 9.66
CA THR A 79 -6.08 2.18 9.67
C THR A 79 -5.28 2.06 10.97
N ARG A 80 -5.97 1.90 12.10
CA ARG A 80 -5.36 1.64 13.41
C ARG A 80 -4.65 0.30 13.44
N GLN A 81 -5.27 -0.76 12.89
CA GLN A 81 -4.65 -2.08 12.87
C GLN A 81 -3.46 -2.13 11.92
N TYR A 82 -3.57 -1.51 10.74
CA TYR A 82 -2.43 -1.30 9.85
C TYR A 82 -1.26 -0.61 10.56
N ALA A 83 -1.50 0.48 11.30
CA ALA A 83 -0.46 1.15 12.06
C ALA A 83 0.19 0.25 13.13
N ARG A 84 -0.60 -0.60 13.80
CA ARG A 84 -0.06 -1.58 14.76
C ARG A 84 0.82 -2.65 14.10
N ILE A 85 0.40 -3.17 12.95
CA ILE A 85 1.18 -4.17 12.18
C ILE A 85 2.53 -3.57 11.81
N VAL A 86 2.53 -2.37 11.25
CA VAL A 86 3.75 -1.63 10.89
C VAL A 86 4.65 -1.42 12.11
N LYS A 87 4.07 -0.99 13.23
CA LYS A 87 4.81 -0.80 14.49
C LYS A 87 5.49 -2.10 14.94
N GLY A 88 4.81 -3.23 14.79
CA GLY A 88 5.34 -4.56 15.06
C GLY A 88 6.53 -4.92 14.18
N TRP A 89 6.43 -4.70 12.86
CA TRP A 89 7.53 -4.96 11.92
C TRP A 89 8.76 -4.11 12.22
N VAL A 90 8.58 -2.82 12.50
CA VAL A 90 9.67 -1.90 12.89
C VAL A 90 10.38 -2.41 14.14
N LYS A 91 9.63 -2.84 15.17
CA LYS A 91 10.21 -3.41 16.39
C LYS A 91 10.96 -4.72 16.10
N ALA A 92 10.42 -5.57 15.24
CA ALA A 92 11.02 -6.87 14.91
C ALA A 92 12.38 -6.75 14.21
N ILE A 93 12.61 -5.67 13.45
CA ILE A 93 13.91 -5.36 12.83
C ILE A 93 14.83 -4.51 13.71
N GLY A 94 14.48 -4.32 14.99
CA GLY A 94 15.30 -3.60 15.98
C GLY A 94 15.27 -2.08 15.88
N LEU A 95 14.32 -1.50 15.13
CA LEU A 95 14.18 -0.04 15.01
C LEU A 95 13.19 0.52 16.03
N ASP A 96 13.36 1.81 16.38
CA ASP A 96 12.47 2.51 17.31
C ASP A 96 11.10 2.84 16.66
N PRO A 97 9.99 2.23 17.13
CA PRO A 97 8.67 2.48 16.56
C PRO A 97 8.10 3.88 16.86
N ALA A 98 8.70 4.67 17.74
CA ALA A 98 8.37 6.09 17.91
C ALA A 98 8.87 6.94 16.72
N MET A 99 9.99 6.52 16.11
CA MET A 99 10.63 7.22 15.00
C MET A 99 10.13 6.74 13.62
N TYR A 100 9.75 5.46 13.52
CA TYR A 100 9.32 4.84 12.27
C TYR A 100 7.87 4.38 12.33
N GLY A 101 6.98 5.19 11.75
CA GLY A 101 5.54 4.90 11.65
C GLY A 101 5.02 4.91 10.22
N THR A 102 3.70 4.77 10.06
CA THR A 102 3.02 4.77 8.75
C THR A 102 3.28 6.04 7.95
N HIS A 103 3.45 7.19 8.62
CA HIS A 103 3.84 8.46 7.99
C HIS A 103 5.31 8.45 7.52
N THR A 104 6.23 7.93 8.33
CA THR A 104 7.65 7.80 7.98
C THR A 104 7.83 6.86 6.78
N MET A 105 7.16 5.70 6.78
CA MET A 105 7.20 4.75 5.66
C MET A 105 6.65 5.33 4.35
N ARG A 106 5.61 6.17 4.43
CA ARG A 106 5.07 6.87 3.26
C ARG A 106 6.11 7.83 2.66
N ARG A 107 6.93 8.48 3.50
CA ARG A 107 8.01 9.37 3.07
C ARG A 107 9.24 8.63 2.54
N THR A 108 9.48 7.38 2.97
CA THR A 108 10.64 6.59 2.54
C THR A 108 10.71 6.39 1.02
N LYS A 109 9.59 6.12 0.33
CA LYS A 109 9.61 5.99 -1.15
C LYS A 109 10.00 7.31 -1.83
N ALA A 110 9.51 8.45 -1.32
CA ALA A 110 9.90 9.77 -1.83
C ALA A 110 11.39 10.05 -1.61
N SER A 111 11.94 9.72 -0.43
CA SER A 111 13.37 9.85 -0.14
C SER A 111 14.25 8.92 -0.98
N LEU A 112 13.82 7.68 -1.23
CA LEU A 112 14.55 6.73 -2.09
C LEU A 112 14.56 7.17 -3.56
N ILE A 113 13.43 7.68 -4.07
CA ILE A 113 13.34 8.24 -5.42
C ILE A 113 14.23 9.48 -5.54
N TYR A 114 14.18 10.40 -4.58
CA TYR A 114 15.05 11.58 -4.56
C TYR A 114 16.53 11.20 -4.52
N ARG A 115 16.91 10.22 -3.71
CA ARG A 115 18.31 9.74 -3.61
C ARG A 115 18.79 9.17 -4.95
N ARG A 116 17.92 8.51 -5.70
CA ARG A 116 18.24 7.85 -6.97
C ARG A 116 18.23 8.81 -8.16
N THR A 117 17.31 9.77 -8.20
CA THR A 117 17.12 10.65 -9.37
C THR A 117 17.65 12.06 -9.18
N LYS A 118 17.90 12.48 -7.92
CA LYS A 118 18.23 13.87 -7.51
C LYS A 118 17.24 14.92 -8.01
N ASN A 119 16.07 14.50 -8.51
CA ASN A 119 15.09 15.37 -9.15
C ASN A 119 13.91 15.62 -8.20
N LEU A 120 13.84 16.83 -7.64
CA LEU A 120 12.76 17.25 -6.74
C LEU A 120 11.39 17.28 -7.42
N ARG A 121 11.32 17.62 -8.72
CA ARG A 121 10.06 17.61 -9.49
C ARG A 121 9.50 16.19 -9.63
N ALA A 122 10.35 15.20 -9.85
CA ALA A 122 9.93 13.80 -9.92
C ALA A 122 9.34 13.30 -8.59
N VAL A 123 9.78 13.86 -7.46
CA VAL A 123 9.24 13.52 -6.12
C VAL A 123 7.90 14.21 -5.87
N GLN A 124 7.70 15.41 -6.43
CA GLN A 124 6.50 16.24 -6.30
C GLN A 124 5.34 15.83 -7.21
N LEU A 125 5.64 15.27 -8.39
CA LEU A 125 4.66 14.79 -9.38
C LEU A 125 4.12 13.38 -9.09
N LEU A 126 4.52 12.77 -7.97
CA LEU A 126 4.17 11.42 -7.53
C LEU A 126 3.46 11.43 -6.16
#